data_AF-A0A367A5T8-F1
#
_entry.id   AF-A0A367A5T8-F1
#
_cell.length_a   1.000
_cell.length_b   1.000
_cell.length_c   1.000
_cell.angle_alpha   90.00
_cell.angle_beta   90.00
_cell.angle_gamma   90.00
#
_symmetry.space_group_name_H-M   'P 1'
#
loop_
_entity.id
_entity.type
_entity.pdbx_description
1 polymer ?
#
loop_
_entity_poly.entity_id
_entity_poly.type
_entity_poly.pdbx_seq_one_letter_code
_entity_poly.pdbx_strand_id
1 'polypeptide(L)' 'MKHFACGDIIPGCESTFTAPDDAGILAQTRRHAVEAHGMPEPGTDSDPLVLPAIRTV' A
#
# COMPACT_ATOMS: atom_id res chain seq x y z
N MET A 1 -6.92 6.01 13.05
CA MET A 1 -7.12 5.30 11.76
C MET A 1 -5.77 5.25 11.06
N LYS A 2 -5.50 4.30 10.16
CA LYS A 2 -4.30 4.29 9.34
C LYS A 2 -4.62 4.75 7.93
N HIS A 3 -3.68 5.46 7.32
CA HIS A 3 -3.77 5.98 5.95
C HIS A 3 -2.44 5.78 5.23
N PHE A 4 -2.50 5.46 3.94
CA PHE A 4 -1.34 5.37 3.07
C PHE A 4 -1.69 5.86 1.65
N ALA A 5 -0.80 6.64 1.02
CA ALA A 5 -0.92 7.02 -0.38
C ALA A 5 0.17 6.30 -1.19
N CYS A 6 -0.23 5.54 -2.21
CA CYS A 6 0.72 4.80 -3.05
C CYS A 6 1.75 5.72 -3.72
N GLY A 7 1.34 6.94 -4.06
CA GLY A 7 2.19 8.01 -4.57
C GLY A 7 3.40 8.36 -3.71
N ASP A 8 3.38 8.02 -2.41
CA ASP A 8 4.54 8.19 -1.53
C ASP A 8 5.72 7.27 -1.91
N ILE A 9 5.46 6.15 -2.61
CA ILE A 9 6.51 5.19 -3.04
C ILE A 9 6.54 4.93 -4.55
N ILE A 10 5.40 5.09 -5.26
CA ILE A 10 5.29 4.96 -6.72
C ILE A 10 4.89 6.33 -7.31
N PRO A 11 5.85 7.11 -7.87
CA PRO A 11 5.54 8.40 -8.49
C PRO A 11 4.45 8.28 -9.55
N GLY A 12 3.42 9.11 -9.46
CA GLY A 12 2.29 9.14 -10.40
C GLY A 12 1.14 8.19 -10.07
N CYS A 13 1.23 7.36 -9.01
CA CYS A 13 0.08 6.59 -8.53
C CYS A 13 -0.77 7.42 -7.55
N GLU A 14 -2.05 7.60 -7.86
CA GLU A 14 -2.97 8.42 -7.05
C GLU A 14 -3.81 7.59 -6.05
N SER A 15 -3.57 6.27 -5.95
CA SER A 15 -4.34 5.40 -5.06
C SER A 15 -4.04 5.68 -3.59
N THR A 16 -5.10 5.76 -2.78
CA THR A 16 -5.05 5.94 -1.33
C THR A 16 -5.78 4.82 -0.60
N PHE A 17 -5.30 4.46 0.59
CA PHE A 17 -5.83 3.36 1.39
C PHE A 17 -6.05 3.81 2.82
N THR A 18 -7.11 3.28 3.44
CA THR A 18 -7.41 3.47 4.87
C THR A 18 -7.73 2.13 5.52
N ALA A 19 -7.29 1.94 6.77
CA ALA A 19 -7.59 0.75 7.55
C ALA A 19 -7.50 1.00 9.06
N PRO A 20 -8.08 0.13 9.91
CA PRO A 20 -7.92 0.24 11.36
C PRO A 20 -6.46 0.13 11.83
N ASP A 21 -5.64 -0.64 11.11
CA ASP A 21 -4.26 -0.96 11.44
C ASP A 21 -3.38 -1.14 10.20
N ASP A 22 -2.08 -1.32 10.42
CA ASP A 22 -1.08 -1.41 9.35
C ASP A 22 -1.28 -2.70 8.52
N ALA A 23 -1.75 -3.78 9.14
CA ALA A 23 -2.02 -5.04 8.44
C ALA A 23 -3.14 -4.90 7.41
N GLY A 24 -4.17 -4.12 7.74
CA GLY A 24 -5.24 -3.77 6.80
C GLY A 24 -4.78 -2.89 5.64
N ILE A 25 -3.80 -2.00 5.85
CA ILE A 25 -3.16 -1.27 4.73
C ILE A 25 -2.37 -2.24 3.85
N LEU A 26 -1.52 -3.08 4.45
CA LEU A 26 -0.69 -4.04 3.70
C LEU A 26 -1.55 -4.98 2.86
N ALA A 27 -2.65 -5.51 3.39
CA ALA A 27 -3.56 -6.37 2.62
C ALA A 27 -4.09 -5.67 1.35
N GLN A 28 -4.45 -4.38 1.45
CA GLN A 28 -4.93 -3.59 0.31
C GLN A 28 -3.82 -3.28 -0.70
N THR A 29 -2.64 -2.88 -0.24
CA THR A 29 -1.53 -2.51 -1.12
C THR A 29 -0.96 -3.70 -1.89
N ARG A 30 -0.91 -4.88 -1.27
CA ARG A 30 -0.48 -6.11 -1.97
C ARG A 30 -1.43 -6.49 -3.09
N ARG A 31 -2.74 -6.33 -2.89
CA ARG A 31 -3.73 -6.51 -3.95
C ARG A 31 -3.56 -5.46 -5.05
N HIS A 32 -3.39 -4.20 -4.66
CA HIS A 32 -3.19 -3.10 -5.59
C HIS A 32 -1.95 -3.28 -6.47
N ALA A 33 -0.85 -3.80 -5.92
CA ALA A 33 0.37 -4.04 -6.69
C ALA A 33 0.16 -5.02 -7.87
N VAL A 34 -0.74 -5.99 -7.72
CA VAL A 34 -1.16 -6.88 -8.82
C VAL A 34 -2.01 -6.12 -9.83
N GLU A 35 -3.04 -5.43 -9.34
CA GLU A 35 -4.06 -4.80 -10.19
C GLU A 35 -3.54 -3.59 -10.99
N ALA A 36 -2.58 -2.85 -10.45
CA ALA A 36 -2.10 -1.58 -11.01
C ALA A 36 -0.62 -1.57 -11.41
N HIS A 37 0.20 -2.49 -10.87
CA HIS A 37 1.66 -2.46 -11.06
C HIS A 37 2.23 -3.76 -11.65
N GLY A 38 1.38 -4.70 -12.05
CA GLY A 38 1.79 -5.88 -12.81
C GLY A 38 2.50 -6.95 -11.98
N MET A 39 2.29 -6.97 -10.66
CA MET A 39 2.76 -8.09 -9.84
C MET A 39 1.98 -9.38 -10.16
N PRO A 40 2.65 -10.54 -10.18
CA PRO A 40 2.02 -11.80 -10.56
C PRO A 40 0.97 -12.25 -9.54
N GLU A 41 1.22 -11.98 -8.25
CA GLU A 41 0.34 -12.33 -7.14
C GLU A 41 0.56 -11.38 -5.95
N PRO A 42 -0.41 -11.27 -5.01
CA PRO A 42 -0.23 -10.46 -3.81
C PRO A 42 0.89 -11.03 -2.94
N GLY A 43 2.03 -10.32 -2.87
CA GLY A 43 3.21 -10.71 -2.10
C GLY A 43 3.70 -9.60 -1.18
N THR A 44 4.69 -9.88 -0.32
CA THR A 44 5.19 -8.94 0.70
C THR A 44 6.33 -8.05 0.21
N ASP A 45 6.65 -8.05 -1.09
CA ASP A 45 7.81 -7.35 -1.67
C ASP A 45 7.76 -5.84 -1.40
N SER A 46 6.57 -5.23 -1.50
CA SER A 46 6.37 -3.80 -1.23
C SER A 46 6.31 -3.45 0.27
N ASP A 47 6.12 -4.42 1.17
CA ASP A 47 5.86 -4.14 2.59
C ASP A 47 6.94 -3.29 3.27
N PRO A 48 8.25 -3.50 3.04
CA PRO A 48 9.31 -2.69 3.63
C PRO A 48 9.27 -1.21 3.20
N LEU A 49 8.66 -0.91 2.04
CA LEU A 49 8.47 0.46 1.55
C LEU A 49 7.13 1.05 2.02
N VAL A 50 6.08 0.23 2.09
CA VAL A 50 4.74 0.65 2.53
C VAL A 50 4.74 0.96 4.02
N LEU A 51 5.25 0.07 4.87
CA LEU A 51 5.22 0.21 6.33
C LEU A 51 5.71 1.57 6.86
N PRO A 52 6.91 2.07 6.48
CA PRO A 52 7.39 3.36 6.97
C PRO A 52 6.60 4.57 6.42
N ALA A 53 5.81 4.38 5.37
CA ALA A 53 4.98 5.42 4.76
C ALA A 53 3.54 5.47 5.30
N ILE A 54 3.11 4.49 6.12
CA ILE A 54 1.79 4.51 6.76
C ILE A 54 1.73 5.62 7.81
N ARG A 55 0.70 6.45 7.74
CA ARG A 55 0.45 7.54 8.67
C ARG A 55 -0.78 7.25 9.52
N THR A 56 -0.74 7.67 10.79
CA THR A 56 -1.94 7.72 11.63
C THR A 56 -2.71 9.01 11.31
N VAL A 57 -4.01 8.86 11.10
CA VAL A 57 -4.97 9.95 10.90
C VAL A 57 -6.14 9.85 11.89
#